data_AF-A0A1M6UTR3-F1
#
_entry.id   AF-A0A1M6UTR3-F1
#
_cell.length_a   1.000
_cell.length_b   1.000
_cell.length_c   1.000
_cell.angle_alpha   90.00
_cell.angle_beta   90.00
_cell.angle_gamma   90.00
#
_symmetry.space_group_name_H-M   'P 1'
#
loop_
_entity.id
_entity.type
_entity.pdbx_description
1 polymer ?
#
loop_
_entity_poly.entity_id
_entity_poly.type
_entity_poly.pdbx_seq_one_letter_code
_entity_poly.pdbx_strand_id
1 'polypeptide(L)'
;GTDLSITLEGGNTAVVPLADIAAGVDTNTTNSTFSIVGTDLVIEDSDGNTVSTPLADIAAGVDTDNQDLSLSGVNLNITDGTGVDLTQRITLPMLASATNPNSGIFWDGTQWLYQRRVKTVNNISPDSDGNIAISIGNVYTGPTTATSDIDVNEIGGTPNEGDIYIVNSSAADPTQVGRTYIYDNDTTSWVEIDPFNAALYDPRYVNISGDTMTGNLDMGSNLITSLGTPINANDAANKLYVDGFAVVDLITGNKVATITEPDGTSYDLNETITEITQDATAGTITYTDEDGAATVLDLNALISDAETLTSLALNADGVNLDYVDEAGNTTQVNLGTLVAAQETLTSIAQDATAGTITYTDEEGAATVLDLNALISDAETLTSLALNADGVNLDYTDEAGNTTQVNLGTLVAAQETLTTLAQDAAAGTLTYTDEDGAATVLDLNALIGNAETLTSLALNA
;
A
#
# COMPACT_ATOMS: atom_id res chain seq x y z
N GLY A 1 169.60 -14.28 29.13
CA GLY A 1 170.93 -14.86 28.87
C GLY A 1 170.72 -16.24 28.29
N THR A 2 171.52 -16.64 27.30
CA THR A 2 171.36 -17.92 26.57
C THR A 2 171.94 -19.11 27.32
N ASP A 3 172.75 -18.87 28.36
CA ASP A 3 173.45 -19.91 29.10
C ASP A 3 173.37 -19.67 30.61
N LEU A 4 173.41 -20.76 31.38
CA LEU A 4 173.55 -20.75 32.83
C LEU A 4 175.03 -20.98 33.14
N SER A 5 175.67 -19.95 33.68
CA SER A 5 177.09 -19.99 34.03
C SER A 5 177.26 -20.14 35.54
N ILE A 6 177.98 -21.17 35.98
CA ILE A 6 178.28 -21.45 37.38
C ILE A 6 179.81 -21.37 37.58
N THR A 7 180.26 -20.56 38.54
CA THR A 7 181.67 -20.42 38.90
C THR A 7 182.08 -21.51 39.87
N LEU A 8 183.11 -22.29 39.54
CA LEU A 8 183.63 -23.38 40.37
C LEU A 8 184.68 -22.85 41.36
N GLU A 9 184.84 -23.55 42.48
CA GLU A 9 185.70 -23.16 43.61
C GLU A 9 187.18 -22.96 43.21
N GLY A 10 187.62 -23.55 42.10
CA GLY A 10 188.94 -23.35 41.49
C GLY A 10 189.04 -22.23 40.44
N GLY A 11 188.02 -21.37 40.29
CA GLY A 11 188.02 -20.23 39.36
C GLY A 11 187.65 -20.55 37.91
N ASN A 12 187.41 -21.82 37.56
CA ASN A 12 186.88 -22.19 36.24
C ASN A 12 185.36 -22.01 36.18
N THR A 13 184.82 -21.64 35.02
CA THR A 13 183.37 -21.49 34.78
C THR A 13 182.83 -22.68 33.99
N ALA A 14 181.79 -23.34 34.50
CA ALA A 14 181.01 -24.31 33.76
C ALA A 14 179.78 -23.62 33.15
N VAL A 15 179.58 -23.80 31.85
CA VAL A 15 178.50 -23.16 31.09
C VAL A 15 177.59 -24.27 30.57
N VAL A 16 176.32 -24.23 30.95
CA VAL A 16 175.28 -25.09 30.38
C VAL A 16 174.36 -24.22 29.54
N PRO A 17 174.24 -24.46 28.22
CA PRO A 17 173.27 -23.75 27.40
C PRO A 17 171.85 -23.93 27.94
N LEU A 18 171.08 -22.85 28.11
CA LEU A 18 169.67 -22.95 28.52
C LEU A 18 168.84 -23.74 27.49
N ALA A 19 169.30 -23.79 26.23
CA ALA A 19 168.67 -24.58 25.16
C ALA A 19 168.61 -26.09 25.49
N ASP A 20 169.60 -26.62 26.21
CA ASP A 20 169.65 -28.04 26.58
C ASP A 20 168.69 -28.34 27.76
N ILE A 21 168.30 -27.32 28.53
CA ILE A 21 167.39 -27.42 29.68
C ILE A 21 165.93 -27.25 29.25
N ALA A 22 165.64 -26.45 28.21
CA ALA A 22 164.28 -26.22 27.72
C ALA A 22 163.72 -27.36 26.86
N ALA A 23 164.58 -28.22 26.28
CA ALA A 23 164.15 -29.31 25.39
C ALA A 23 163.43 -30.48 26.08
N GLY A 24 163.22 -30.44 27.41
CA GLY A 24 162.70 -31.59 28.16
C GLY A 24 161.57 -31.33 29.15
N VAL A 25 160.87 -30.19 29.13
CA VAL A 25 159.92 -29.83 30.22
C VAL A 25 158.58 -29.21 29.78
N ASP A 26 157.98 -29.67 28.68
CA ASP A 26 156.52 -29.66 28.56
C ASP A 26 156.05 -31.02 28.04
N THR A 27 155.24 -31.73 28.84
CA THR A 27 154.68 -33.05 28.52
C THR A 27 153.15 -33.03 28.50
N ASN A 28 152.55 -31.83 28.54
CA ASN A 28 151.12 -31.68 28.38
C ASN A 28 150.78 -31.58 26.90
N THR A 29 150.03 -32.53 26.38
CA THR A 29 149.45 -32.43 25.05
C THR A 29 148.14 -31.64 25.12
N THR A 30 147.88 -30.82 24.10
CA THR A 30 146.60 -30.11 23.95
C THR A 30 145.81 -30.73 22.83
N ASN A 31 144.47 -30.75 22.91
CA ASN A 31 143.66 -31.22 21.80
C ASN A 31 143.89 -30.31 20.58
N SER A 32 144.50 -30.86 19.54
CA SER A 32 144.85 -30.17 18.31
C SER A 32 143.66 -30.10 17.37
N THR A 33 142.91 -31.21 17.25
CA THR A 33 141.72 -31.26 16.40
C THR A 33 140.56 -31.98 17.07
N PHE A 34 139.35 -31.55 16.73
CA PHE A 34 138.10 -32.22 17.06
C PHE A 34 137.28 -32.28 15.78
N SER A 35 137.31 -33.44 15.11
CA SER A 35 136.77 -33.56 13.75
C SER A 35 136.14 -34.91 13.52
N ILE A 36 135.29 -34.98 12.50
CA ILE A 36 134.73 -36.26 12.04
C ILE A 36 135.69 -36.83 11.01
N VAL A 37 136.15 -38.06 11.26
CA VAL A 37 137.03 -38.79 10.35
C VAL A 37 136.38 -40.12 10.04
N GLY A 38 135.91 -40.27 8.80
CA GLY A 38 135.14 -41.44 8.40
C GLY A 38 133.81 -41.52 9.16
N THR A 39 133.60 -42.60 9.91
CA THR A 39 132.39 -42.87 10.70
C THR A 39 132.50 -42.45 12.16
N ASP A 40 133.64 -41.91 12.58
CA ASP A 40 133.93 -41.67 13.99
C ASP A 40 134.14 -40.17 14.24
N LEU A 41 133.77 -39.73 15.45
CA LEU A 41 134.21 -38.46 16.00
C LEU A 41 135.57 -38.69 16.63
N VAL A 42 136.59 -37.98 16.12
CA VAL A 42 137.99 -38.18 16.51
C VAL A 42 138.53 -36.89 17.14
N ILE A 43 139.17 -37.06 18.28
CA ILE A 43 139.99 -36.04 18.93
C ILE A 43 141.45 -36.42 18.73
N GLU A 44 142.25 -35.56 18.13
CA GLU A 44 143.69 -35.73 18.00
C GLU A 44 144.41 -34.74 18.93
N ASP A 45 145.36 -35.23 19.72
CA ASP A 45 146.20 -34.37 20.56
C ASP A 45 147.35 -33.73 19.76
N SER A 46 148.08 -32.80 20.38
CA SER A 46 149.20 -32.09 19.76
C SER A 46 150.40 -32.98 19.42
N ASP A 47 150.39 -34.24 19.89
CA ASP A 47 151.41 -35.25 19.61
C ASP A 47 150.95 -36.26 18.55
N GLY A 48 149.72 -36.13 18.05
CA GLY A 48 149.14 -36.99 17.01
C GLY A 48 148.44 -38.25 17.52
N ASN A 49 148.23 -38.39 18.84
CA ASN A 49 147.45 -39.50 19.38
C ASN A 49 145.96 -39.22 19.24
N THR A 50 145.19 -40.24 18.86
CA THR A 50 143.74 -40.08 18.64
C THR A 50 142.91 -40.85 19.66
N VAL A 51 141.84 -40.22 20.14
CA VAL A 51 140.72 -40.89 20.81
C VAL A 51 139.51 -40.75 19.88
N SER A 52 138.88 -41.87 19.52
CA SER A 52 137.72 -41.88 18.63
C SER A 52 136.50 -42.52 19.29
N THR A 53 135.32 -42.11 18.85
CA THR A 53 134.04 -42.77 19.18
C THR A 53 133.19 -42.84 17.91
N PRO A 54 132.63 -44.01 17.55
CA PRO A 54 131.76 -44.13 16.39
C PRO A 54 130.56 -43.18 16.48
N LEU A 55 130.27 -42.47 15.39
CA LEU A 55 129.10 -41.59 15.30
C LEU A 55 127.79 -42.37 15.41
N ALA A 56 127.78 -43.66 15.04
CA ALA A 56 126.61 -44.52 15.20
C ALA A 56 126.23 -44.72 16.67
N ASP A 57 127.23 -44.86 17.56
CA ASP A 57 127.00 -45.03 19.00
C ASP A 57 126.48 -43.73 19.62
N ILE A 58 126.97 -42.58 19.14
CA ILE A 58 126.48 -41.26 19.54
C ILE A 58 125.02 -41.10 19.07
N ALA A 59 124.73 -41.36 17.79
CA ALA A 59 123.39 -41.23 17.20
C ALA A 59 122.35 -42.12 17.89
N ALA A 60 122.68 -43.38 18.19
CA ALA A 60 121.80 -44.29 18.91
C ALA A 60 121.44 -43.81 20.34
N GLY A 61 122.28 -42.94 20.94
CA GLY A 61 122.02 -42.35 22.25
C GLY A 61 121.21 -41.05 22.22
N VAL A 62 121.10 -40.38 21.07
CA VAL A 62 120.39 -39.08 20.95
C VAL A 62 119.12 -39.13 20.10
N ASP A 63 118.93 -40.13 19.24
CA ASP A 63 117.72 -40.31 18.43
C ASP A 63 116.71 -41.23 19.14
N THR A 64 116.17 -40.76 20.27
CA THR A 64 115.19 -41.54 21.08
C THR A 64 113.79 -40.91 21.12
N ASP A 65 113.58 -39.79 20.44
CA ASP A 65 112.27 -39.14 20.32
C ASP A 65 111.69 -39.32 18.91
N ASN A 66 111.22 -40.54 18.60
CA ASN A 66 110.44 -40.74 17.39
C ASN A 66 109.17 -39.89 17.39
N GLN A 67 109.02 -39.03 16.37
CA GLN A 67 107.85 -38.17 16.16
C GLN A 67 106.76 -38.83 15.31
N ASP A 68 106.89 -40.13 15.05
CA ASP A 68 105.95 -40.89 14.24
C ASP A 68 104.74 -41.27 15.08
N LEU A 69 103.64 -40.55 14.85
CA LEU A 69 102.32 -40.86 15.38
C LEU A 69 101.58 -41.74 14.38
N SER A 70 101.15 -42.92 14.82
CA SER A 70 100.28 -43.80 14.03
C SER A 70 99.06 -44.21 14.85
N LEU A 71 97.96 -44.51 14.16
CA LEU A 71 96.76 -45.07 14.78
C LEU A 71 96.67 -46.55 14.41
N SER A 72 96.54 -47.42 15.42
CA SER A 72 96.21 -48.84 15.24
C SER A 72 94.90 -49.13 15.97
N GLY A 73 93.80 -49.16 15.20
CA GLY A 73 92.48 -49.10 15.79
C GLY A 73 92.34 -47.80 16.60
N VAL A 74 91.87 -47.91 17.85
CA VAL A 74 91.68 -46.76 18.75
C VAL A 74 92.90 -46.44 19.63
N ASN A 75 94.05 -47.07 19.37
CA ASN A 75 95.30 -46.71 20.05
C ASN A 75 96.12 -45.75 19.20
N LEU A 76 96.50 -44.62 19.79
CA LEU A 76 97.53 -43.73 19.24
C LEU A 76 98.90 -44.26 19.66
N ASN A 77 99.60 -44.84 18.70
CA ASN A 77 100.93 -45.39 18.88
C ASN A 77 101.98 -44.31 18.60
N ILE A 78 103.00 -44.31 19.43
CA ILE A 78 104.27 -43.61 19.23
C ILE A 78 105.30 -44.72 19.09
N THR A 79 106.14 -44.67 18.06
CA THR A 79 107.22 -45.67 17.90
C THR A 79 108.07 -45.72 19.16
N ASP A 80 108.29 -46.93 19.68
CA ASP A 80 109.00 -47.22 20.95
C ASP A 80 108.37 -46.66 22.25
N GLY A 81 107.16 -46.11 22.18
CA GLY A 81 106.34 -45.69 23.32
C GLY A 81 105.24 -46.70 23.70
N THR A 82 104.61 -46.51 24.87
CA THR A 82 103.56 -47.42 25.38
C THR A 82 102.18 -47.24 24.73
N GLY A 83 102.05 -46.34 23.74
CA GLY A 83 100.77 -45.97 23.12
C GLY A 83 99.77 -45.33 24.09
N VAL A 84 98.73 -44.70 23.54
CA VAL A 84 97.61 -44.13 24.31
C VAL A 84 96.31 -44.79 23.85
N ASP A 85 95.60 -45.42 24.79
CA ASP A 85 94.28 -46.00 24.55
C ASP A 85 93.21 -44.91 24.53
N LEU A 86 92.55 -44.76 23.38
CA LEU A 86 91.47 -43.78 23.18
C LEU A 86 90.07 -44.41 23.15
N THR A 87 89.90 -45.69 23.54
CA THR A 87 88.61 -46.42 23.55
C THR A 87 87.47 -45.66 24.22
N GLN A 88 87.74 -44.86 25.25
CA GLN A 88 86.71 -44.05 25.94
C GLN A 88 86.34 -42.75 25.21
N ARG A 89 87.11 -42.34 24.20
CA ARG A 89 86.92 -41.06 23.51
C ARG A 89 86.55 -41.22 22.03
N ILE A 90 87.02 -42.29 21.40
CA ILE A 90 86.73 -42.62 20.00
C ILE A 90 86.39 -44.11 19.88
N THR A 91 85.55 -44.44 18.91
CA THR A 91 85.20 -45.83 18.57
C THR A 91 85.78 -46.19 17.22
N LEU A 92 85.98 -47.49 16.95
CA LEU A 92 86.52 -47.96 15.65
C LEU A 92 85.74 -47.40 14.44
N PRO A 93 84.39 -47.32 14.45
CA PRO A 93 83.63 -46.73 13.34
C PRO A 93 83.97 -45.26 13.05
N MET A 94 84.43 -44.49 14.04
CA MET A 94 84.81 -43.08 13.86
C MET A 94 86.11 -42.91 13.06
N LEU A 95 86.88 -43.98 12.87
CA LEU A 95 88.14 -43.97 12.12
C LEU A 95 87.98 -44.49 10.68
N ALA A 96 86.79 -44.97 10.32
CA ALA A 96 86.51 -45.43 8.96
C ALA A 96 86.33 -44.23 8.01
N SER A 97 86.91 -44.32 6.81
CA SER A 97 86.55 -43.41 5.72
C SER A 97 85.07 -43.61 5.39
N ALA A 98 84.27 -42.55 5.51
CA ALA A 98 82.83 -42.66 5.30
C ALA A 98 82.54 -43.15 3.87
N THR A 99 81.93 -44.33 3.76
CA THR A 99 81.43 -44.89 2.49
C THR A 99 80.05 -44.36 2.12
N ASN A 100 79.42 -43.63 3.05
CA ASN A 100 78.03 -43.23 2.99
C ASN A 100 77.93 -41.71 3.31
N PRO A 101 77.38 -40.88 2.42
CA PRO A 101 77.31 -39.43 2.61
C PRO A 101 76.38 -38.99 3.76
N ASN A 102 75.46 -39.86 4.17
CA ASN A 102 74.59 -39.67 5.33
C ASN A 102 75.23 -40.19 6.63
N SER A 103 76.46 -40.71 6.66
CA SER A 103 77.12 -41.15 7.89
C SER A 103 78.23 -40.19 8.32
N GLY A 104 78.33 -39.94 9.61
CA GLY A 104 79.31 -39.00 10.15
C GLY A 104 79.46 -39.09 11.66
N ILE A 105 80.42 -38.33 12.18
CA ILE A 105 80.68 -38.21 13.61
C ILE A 105 79.83 -37.07 14.17
N PHE A 106 78.99 -37.39 15.17
CA PHE A 106 78.08 -36.44 15.80
C PHE A 106 78.19 -36.52 17.33
N TRP A 107 78.01 -35.37 17.98
CA TRP A 107 77.87 -35.30 19.43
C TRP A 107 76.42 -35.57 19.82
N ASP A 108 76.17 -36.55 20.68
CA ASP A 108 74.80 -36.90 21.12
C ASP A 108 74.35 -36.19 22.42
N GLY A 109 75.20 -35.33 22.97
CA GLY A 109 75.01 -34.71 24.29
C GLY A 109 75.94 -35.28 25.37
N THR A 110 76.45 -36.49 25.18
CA THR A 110 77.28 -37.21 26.16
C THR A 110 78.58 -37.78 25.57
N GLN A 111 78.59 -38.17 24.30
CA GLN A 111 79.74 -38.75 23.61
C GLN A 111 79.72 -38.46 22.11
N TRP A 112 80.88 -38.64 21.47
CA TRP A 112 80.99 -38.61 20.01
C TRP A 112 80.66 -40.00 19.45
N LEU A 113 79.72 -40.06 18.51
CA LEU A 113 79.27 -41.29 17.87
C LEU A 113 79.39 -41.19 16.36
N TYR A 114 79.80 -42.28 15.71
CA TYR A 114 79.65 -42.42 14.26
C TYR A 114 78.28 -43.03 13.96
N GLN A 115 77.38 -42.24 13.38
CA GLN A 115 76.02 -42.66 13.07
C GLN A 115 75.49 -41.96 11.80
N ARG A 116 74.26 -42.28 11.41
CA ARG A 116 73.57 -41.63 10.28
C ARG A 116 73.04 -40.26 10.70
N ARG A 117 73.22 -39.24 9.86
CA ARG A 117 72.80 -37.84 10.08
C ARG A 117 71.28 -37.73 10.11
N VAL A 118 70.62 -38.33 9.13
CA VAL A 118 69.17 -38.57 9.16
C VAL A 118 68.95 -39.98 9.69
N LYS A 119 68.29 -40.08 10.86
CA LYS A 119 67.91 -41.38 11.46
C LYS A 119 66.58 -41.87 10.89
N THR A 120 65.57 -41.01 10.95
CA THR A 120 64.24 -41.25 10.35
C THR A 120 63.59 -39.90 10.00
N VAL A 121 62.74 -39.87 8.97
CA VAL A 121 61.69 -38.86 8.83
C VAL A 121 60.36 -39.60 8.85
N ASN A 122 59.43 -39.19 9.72
CA ASN A 122 58.15 -39.86 9.93
C ASN A 122 58.29 -41.39 10.10
N ASN A 123 59.25 -41.82 10.93
CA ASN A 123 59.58 -43.22 11.20
C ASN A 123 60.15 -44.03 10.02
N ILE A 124 60.35 -43.44 8.84
CA ILE A 124 60.99 -44.10 7.69
C ILE A 124 62.51 -43.92 7.78
N SER A 125 63.24 -45.03 7.71
CA SER A 125 64.71 -45.03 7.69
C SER A 125 65.24 -44.67 6.29
N PRO A 126 66.20 -43.73 6.17
CA PRO A 126 66.74 -43.34 4.88
C PRO A 126 67.66 -44.40 4.25
N ASP A 127 67.76 -44.39 2.93
CA ASP A 127 68.63 -45.24 2.11
C ASP A 127 70.12 -44.95 2.29
N SER A 128 71.03 -45.71 1.66
CA SER A 128 72.48 -45.51 1.79
C SER A 128 73.00 -44.12 1.43
N ASP A 129 72.24 -43.26 0.76
CA ASP A 129 72.68 -41.89 0.45
C ASP A 129 72.01 -40.84 1.35
N GLY A 130 71.09 -41.25 2.23
CA GLY A 130 70.35 -40.35 3.11
C GLY A 130 69.01 -39.90 2.53
N ASN A 131 68.62 -40.41 1.37
CA ASN A 131 67.33 -40.11 0.78
C ASN A 131 66.24 -40.89 1.50
N ILE A 132 65.06 -40.30 1.55
CA ILE A 132 63.85 -40.96 2.04
C ILE A 132 62.91 -41.04 0.86
N ALA A 133 62.59 -42.26 0.46
CA ALA A 133 61.52 -42.50 -0.49
C ALA A 133 60.20 -42.14 0.20
N ILE A 134 59.62 -41.00 -0.17
CA ILE A 134 58.22 -40.72 0.09
C ILE A 134 57.50 -41.33 -1.11
N SER A 135 57.02 -42.55 -0.95
CA SER A 135 56.12 -43.14 -1.93
C SER A 135 54.82 -42.35 -1.91
N ILE A 136 54.69 -41.39 -2.83
CA ILE A 136 53.37 -41.10 -3.39
C ILE A 136 53.01 -42.35 -4.17
N GLY A 137 51.98 -43.08 -3.73
CA GLY A 137 51.65 -44.32 -4.40
C GLY A 137 51.26 -44.11 -5.86
N ASN A 138 51.20 -45.20 -6.60
CA ASN A 138 50.84 -45.16 -8.00
C ASN A 138 49.43 -44.61 -8.18
N VAL A 139 49.18 -43.90 -9.28
CA VAL A 139 47.83 -43.46 -9.64
C VAL A 139 47.27 -44.43 -10.67
N TYR A 140 46.20 -45.12 -10.29
CA TYR A 140 45.43 -46.00 -11.14
C TYR A 140 44.12 -45.34 -11.56
N THR A 141 43.60 -45.73 -12.71
CA THR A 141 42.28 -45.32 -13.17
C THR A 141 41.51 -46.52 -13.68
N GLY A 142 40.28 -46.70 -13.23
CA GLY A 142 39.47 -47.87 -13.62
C GLY A 142 37.96 -47.64 -13.47
N PRO A 143 37.12 -48.50 -14.06
CA PRO A 143 35.67 -48.39 -13.96
C PRO A 143 35.08 -48.85 -12.61
N THR A 144 35.83 -49.55 -11.77
CA THR A 144 35.30 -50.12 -10.53
C THR A 144 34.93 -49.05 -9.51
N THR A 145 33.72 -49.14 -8.95
CA THR A 145 33.16 -48.15 -8.01
C THR A 145 33.07 -48.65 -6.57
N ALA A 146 33.08 -49.98 -6.35
CA ALA A 146 33.10 -50.60 -5.04
C ALA A 146 34.55 -50.90 -4.62
N THR A 147 34.97 -50.38 -3.48
CA THR A 147 36.36 -50.50 -2.99
C THR A 147 36.79 -51.94 -2.70
N SER A 148 35.86 -52.84 -2.40
CA SER A 148 36.11 -54.27 -2.24
C SER A 148 36.46 -54.99 -3.54
N ASP A 149 36.09 -54.40 -4.68
CA ASP A 149 36.13 -55.04 -5.98
C ASP A 149 37.29 -54.52 -6.84
N ILE A 150 38.04 -53.52 -6.35
CA ILE A 150 39.27 -53.03 -6.99
C ILE A 150 40.31 -54.15 -6.88
N ASP A 151 40.44 -54.92 -7.95
CA ASP A 151 41.22 -56.14 -7.95
C ASP A 151 42.66 -55.92 -8.46
N VAL A 152 43.50 -56.93 -8.24
CA VAL A 152 44.91 -56.90 -8.65
C VAL A 152 45.11 -56.88 -10.17
N ASN A 153 44.10 -57.24 -10.97
CA ASN A 153 44.19 -57.21 -12.42
C ASN A 153 43.96 -55.79 -12.95
N GLU A 154 43.07 -55.04 -12.31
CA GLU A 154 42.74 -53.66 -12.67
C GLU A 154 43.89 -52.70 -12.33
N ILE A 155 44.53 -52.88 -11.17
CA ILE A 155 45.69 -52.07 -10.75
C ILE A 155 47.03 -52.67 -11.19
N GLY A 156 47.03 -53.87 -11.78
CA GLY A 156 48.23 -54.54 -12.29
C GLY A 156 49.22 -55.02 -11.22
N GLY A 157 48.75 -55.30 -10.00
CA GLY A 157 49.58 -55.75 -8.89
C GLY A 157 48.86 -55.70 -7.54
N THR A 158 49.63 -55.85 -6.45
CA THR A 158 49.13 -55.60 -5.09
C THR A 158 49.22 -54.10 -4.78
N PRO A 159 48.16 -53.49 -4.22
CA PRO A 159 48.18 -52.06 -3.89
C PRO A 159 49.17 -51.79 -2.74
N ASN A 160 49.83 -50.64 -2.79
CA ASN A 160 50.75 -50.17 -1.75
C ASN A 160 50.16 -48.96 -1.01
N GLU A 161 50.65 -48.71 0.19
CA GLU A 161 50.30 -47.52 0.98
C GLU A 161 50.41 -46.24 0.13
N GLY A 162 49.36 -45.44 0.13
CA GLY A 162 49.31 -44.19 -0.60
C GLY A 162 49.02 -44.32 -2.09
N ASP A 163 48.78 -45.53 -2.61
CA ASP A 163 48.30 -45.72 -3.98
C ASP A 163 46.96 -45.00 -4.15
N ILE A 164 46.76 -44.32 -5.27
CA ILE A 164 45.57 -43.55 -5.59
C ILE A 164 44.78 -44.28 -6.67
N TYR A 165 43.49 -44.45 -6.48
CA TYR A 165 42.60 -45.00 -7.50
C TYR A 165 41.51 -43.99 -7.84
N ILE A 166 41.37 -43.68 -9.13
CA ILE A 166 40.39 -42.72 -9.65
C ILE A 166 39.38 -43.45 -10.53
N VAL A 167 38.10 -43.32 -10.19
CA VAL A 167 37.02 -43.89 -11.00
C VAL A 167 36.94 -43.14 -12.33
N ASN A 168 37.18 -43.85 -13.45
CA ASN A 168 37.21 -43.26 -14.78
C ASN A 168 35.81 -43.26 -15.45
N SER A 169 35.72 -42.67 -16.63
CA SER A 169 34.46 -42.52 -17.38
C SER A 169 33.85 -43.83 -17.91
N SER A 170 34.50 -44.97 -17.69
CA SER A 170 33.98 -46.29 -18.06
C SER A 170 33.19 -46.95 -16.92
N ALA A 171 33.04 -46.28 -15.78
CA ALA A 171 32.24 -46.78 -14.65
C ALA A 171 30.77 -46.98 -15.03
N ALA A 172 30.18 -48.07 -14.53
CA ALA A 172 28.78 -48.41 -14.79
C ALA A 172 27.80 -47.40 -14.18
N ASP A 173 28.19 -46.75 -13.09
CA ASP A 173 27.46 -45.64 -12.47
C ASP A 173 28.19 -44.32 -12.77
N PRO A 174 27.65 -43.47 -13.67
CA PRO A 174 28.26 -42.19 -14.04
C PRO A 174 28.40 -41.21 -12.87
N THR A 175 27.62 -41.36 -11.79
CA THR A 175 27.69 -40.47 -10.63
C THR A 175 28.95 -40.68 -9.79
N GLN A 176 29.64 -41.80 -9.98
CA GLN A 176 30.82 -42.19 -9.24
C GLN A 176 32.12 -41.78 -9.94
N VAL A 177 32.04 -41.32 -11.18
CA VAL A 177 33.20 -40.88 -11.98
C VAL A 177 33.90 -39.73 -11.27
N GLY A 178 35.22 -39.82 -11.13
CA GLY A 178 36.05 -38.83 -10.43
C GLY A 178 36.18 -39.05 -8.92
N ARG A 179 35.44 -39.99 -8.32
CA ARG A 179 35.72 -40.42 -6.94
C ARG A 179 37.15 -40.94 -6.87
N THR A 180 37.86 -40.48 -5.85
CA THR A 180 39.27 -40.76 -5.65
C THR A 180 39.42 -41.52 -4.34
N TYR A 181 40.22 -42.56 -4.35
CA TYR A 181 40.50 -43.38 -3.19
C TYR A 181 41.99 -43.43 -2.95
N ILE A 182 42.40 -43.51 -1.69
CA ILE A 182 43.77 -43.84 -1.31
C ILE A 182 43.77 -45.18 -0.60
N TYR A 183 44.70 -46.05 -0.99
CA TYR A 183 44.90 -47.32 -0.33
C TYR A 183 45.63 -47.11 1.00
N ASP A 184 44.99 -47.52 2.08
CA ASP A 184 45.53 -47.55 3.43
C ASP A 184 45.90 -49.00 3.77
N ASN A 185 47.20 -49.24 3.95
CA ASN A 185 47.78 -50.52 4.24
C ASN A 185 47.57 -50.95 5.71
N ASP A 186 47.34 -50.01 6.63
CA ASP A 186 47.00 -50.33 8.02
C ASP A 186 45.59 -50.92 8.12
N THR A 187 44.65 -50.40 7.31
CA THR A 187 43.28 -50.94 7.23
C THR A 187 43.08 -51.96 6.11
N THR A 188 44.10 -52.19 5.28
CA THR A 188 44.05 -53.06 4.09
C THR A 188 42.88 -52.74 3.16
N SER A 189 42.56 -51.45 3.00
CA SER A 189 41.36 -51.00 2.30
C SER A 189 41.58 -49.72 1.50
N TRP A 190 40.81 -49.57 0.42
CA TRP A 190 40.70 -48.31 -0.29
C TRP A 190 39.78 -47.37 0.49
N VAL A 191 40.34 -46.29 1.01
CA VAL A 191 39.62 -45.25 1.74
C VAL A 191 39.29 -44.15 0.74
N GLU A 192 38.01 -43.79 0.64
CA GLU A 192 37.62 -42.67 -0.20
C GLU A 192 38.23 -41.38 0.33
N ILE A 193 38.94 -40.69 -0.55
CA ILE A 193 39.28 -39.30 -0.36
C ILE A 193 38.26 -38.49 -1.12
N ASP A 194 37.26 -38.03 -0.39
CA ASP A 194 36.43 -36.96 -0.87
C ASP A 194 37.31 -35.70 -0.98
N PRO A 195 37.58 -35.15 -2.19
CA PRO A 195 38.24 -33.86 -2.30
C PRO A 195 37.45 -32.72 -1.63
N PHE A 196 36.21 -32.98 -1.22
CA PHE A 196 35.30 -32.11 -0.46
C PHE A 196 34.90 -32.70 0.89
N ASN A 197 35.82 -33.44 1.54
CA ASN A 197 35.74 -33.86 2.94
C ASN A 197 35.02 -32.79 3.79
N ALA A 198 33.95 -33.17 4.49
CA ALA A 198 33.11 -32.28 5.31
C ALA A 198 33.89 -31.44 6.35
N ALA A 199 35.16 -31.75 6.62
CA ALA A 199 36.07 -30.92 7.41
C ALA A 199 36.56 -29.64 6.68
N LEU A 200 36.34 -29.52 5.37
CA LEU A 200 36.64 -28.37 4.51
C LEU A 200 35.35 -27.79 3.90
N TYR A 201 34.23 -27.88 4.62
CA TYR A 201 33.01 -27.11 4.30
C TYR A 201 33.41 -25.65 4.09
N ASP A 202 33.37 -25.17 2.83
CA ASP A 202 33.60 -23.76 2.54
C ASP A 202 32.31 -23.02 2.93
N PRO A 203 32.27 -22.28 4.05
CA PRO A 203 31.05 -21.65 4.54
C PRO A 203 30.51 -20.56 3.60
N ARG A 204 31.21 -20.27 2.49
CA ARG A 204 30.78 -19.33 1.46
C ARG A 204 29.80 -19.93 0.46
N TYR A 205 29.67 -21.26 0.39
CA TYR A 205 28.83 -21.92 -0.60
C TYR A 205 27.81 -22.85 0.05
N VAL A 206 26.60 -22.86 -0.51
CA VAL A 206 25.55 -23.84 -0.18
C VAL A 206 25.64 -25.04 -1.14
N ASN A 207 25.38 -26.22 -0.62
CA ASN A 207 25.46 -27.49 -1.32
C ASN A 207 24.33 -27.62 -2.34
N ILE A 208 24.65 -28.03 -3.57
CA ILE A 208 23.64 -28.18 -4.65
C ILE A 208 22.65 -29.32 -4.36
N SER A 209 23.08 -30.33 -3.59
CA SER A 209 22.25 -31.44 -3.12
C SER A 209 21.30 -31.04 -1.99
N GLY A 210 21.37 -29.79 -1.53
CA GLY A 210 20.56 -29.22 -0.47
C GLY A 210 21.36 -28.99 0.82
N ASP A 211 21.03 -27.90 1.49
CA ASP A 211 21.51 -27.53 2.81
C ASP A 211 20.34 -27.10 3.70
N THR A 212 20.53 -27.16 5.01
CA THR A 212 19.62 -26.53 5.98
C THR A 212 20.17 -25.16 6.37
N MET A 213 19.57 -24.09 5.84
CA MET A 213 19.94 -22.72 6.22
C MET A 213 19.27 -22.35 7.55
N THR A 214 20.04 -21.97 8.58
CA THR A 214 19.52 -21.49 9.88
C THR A 214 20.07 -20.11 10.23
N GLY A 215 19.25 -19.27 10.88
CA GLY A 215 19.63 -17.91 11.29
C GLY A 215 19.35 -16.85 10.22
N ASN A 216 19.85 -15.63 10.43
CA ASN A 216 19.68 -14.54 9.49
C ASN A 216 20.65 -14.72 8.30
N LEU A 217 20.12 -14.84 7.10
CA LEU A 217 20.90 -14.84 5.86
C LEU A 217 21.01 -13.41 5.33
N ASP A 218 22.19 -12.79 5.47
CA ASP A 218 22.48 -11.48 4.89
C ASP A 218 23.10 -11.65 3.50
N MET A 219 22.36 -11.25 2.46
CA MET A 219 22.81 -11.31 1.06
C MET A 219 23.53 -10.02 0.60
N GLY A 220 23.62 -8.99 1.45
CA GLY A 220 24.13 -7.68 1.05
C GLY A 220 23.36 -7.11 -0.15
N SER A 221 24.08 -6.73 -1.20
CA SER A 221 23.52 -6.21 -2.46
C SER A 221 23.30 -7.30 -3.53
N ASN A 222 23.49 -8.57 -3.21
CA ASN A 222 23.37 -9.66 -4.18
C ASN A 222 21.91 -10.01 -4.41
N LEU A 223 21.55 -10.25 -5.68
CA LEU A 223 20.21 -10.68 -6.08
C LEU A 223 20.12 -12.21 -6.06
N ILE A 224 19.00 -12.74 -5.57
CA ILE A 224 18.61 -14.14 -5.81
C ILE A 224 18.00 -14.19 -7.21
N THR A 225 18.73 -14.76 -8.16
CA THR A 225 18.26 -14.91 -9.55
C THR A 225 17.67 -16.30 -9.77
N SER A 226 16.79 -16.43 -10.77
CA SER A 226 16.16 -17.71 -11.15
C SER A 226 15.27 -18.35 -10.07
N LEU A 227 14.71 -17.56 -9.15
CA LEU A 227 13.70 -18.06 -8.22
C LEU A 227 12.39 -18.37 -8.98
N GLY A 228 12.00 -19.64 -8.98
CA GLY A 228 10.78 -20.12 -9.64
C GLY A 228 9.50 -19.57 -9.03
N THR A 229 8.36 -19.81 -9.70
CA THR A 229 7.04 -19.59 -9.11
C THR A 229 6.84 -20.58 -7.97
N PRO A 230 6.50 -20.13 -6.74
CA PRO A 230 6.27 -21.03 -5.61
C PRO A 230 5.11 -21.98 -5.93
N ILE A 231 5.24 -23.26 -5.53
CA ILE A 231 4.22 -24.30 -5.70
C ILE A 231 3.65 -24.70 -4.33
N ASN A 232 4.49 -24.82 -3.31
CA ASN A 232 4.11 -25.17 -1.95
C ASN A 232 4.03 -23.94 -1.05
N ALA A 233 3.29 -24.05 0.06
CA ALA A 233 3.09 -22.97 1.01
C ALA A 233 4.38 -22.44 1.68
N ASN A 234 5.45 -23.25 1.68
CA ASN A 234 6.73 -22.91 2.32
C ASN A 234 7.83 -22.52 1.32
N ASP A 235 7.51 -22.44 0.02
CA ASP A 235 8.48 -22.04 -1.00
C ASP A 235 8.77 -20.53 -0.88
N ALA A 236 9.99 -20.11 -1.21
CA ALA A 236 10.30 -18.69 -1.37
C ALA A 236 9.57 -18.13 -2.60
N ALA A 237 8.89 -17.01 -2.44
CA ALA A 237 8.13 -16.36 -3.51
C ALA A 237 8.96 -15.29 -4.23
N ASN A 238 8.95 -15.30 -5.56
CA ASN A 238 9.52 -14.21 -6.36
C ASN A 238 8.58 -13.00 -6.38
N LYS A 239 9.13 -11.82 -6.74
CA LYS A 239 8.36 -10.57 -6.78
C LYS A 239 7.17 -10.65 -7.74
N LEU A 240 7.34 -11.26 -8.91
CA LEU A 240 6.26 -11.44 -9.89
C LEU A 240 5.05 -12.18 -9.30
N TYR A 241 5.28 -13.21 -8.48
CA TYR A 241 4.21 -13.95 -7.82
C TYR A 241 3.52 -13.13 -6.74
N VAL A 242 4.28 -12.44 -5.89
CA VAL A 242 3.72 -11.63 -4.79
C VAL A 242 2.96 -10.41 -5.32
N ASP A 243 3.46 -9.82 -6.40
CA ASP A 243 2.86 -8.67 -7.06
C ASP A 243 1.74 -9.06 -8.04
N GLY A 244 1.63 -10.35 -8.38
CA GLY A 244 0.68 -10.89 -9.36
C GLY A 244 -0.76 -10.84 -8.86
N PHE A 245 -1.30 -9.62 -8.73
CA PHE A 245 -2.69 -9.34 -8.44
C PHE A 245 -3.38 -8.94 -9.74
N ALA A 246 -4.10 -9.88 -10.35
CA ALA A 246 -4.87 -9.61 -11.56
C ALA A 246 -6.31 -9.22 -11.19
N VAL A 247 -6.77 -8.08 -11.71
CA VAL A 247 -8.21 -7.79 -11.80
C VAL A 247 -8.67 -8.16 -13.20
N VAL A 248 -9.49 -9.20 -13.28
CA VAL A 248 -10.12 -9.66 -14.53
C VAL A 248 -11.56 -9.14 -14.60
N ASP A 249 -12.12 -9.12 -15.82
CA ASP A 249 -13.50 -8.69 -16.11
C ASP A 249 -13.78 -7.20 -15.83
N LEU A 250 -12.80 -6.33 -16.08
CA LEU A 250 -13.02 -4.88 -16.15
C LEU A 250 -14.00 -4.56 -17.28
N ILE A 251 -15.20 -4.13 -16.91
CA ILE A 251 -16.17 -3.54 -17.82
C ILE A 251 -15.87 -2.05 -18.06
N THR A 252 -16.42 -1.51 -19.16
CA THR A 252 -16.39 -0.06 -19.42
C THR A 252 -17.55 0.59 -18.67
N GLY A 253 -17.28 1.63 -17.89
CA GLY A 253 -18.31 2.32 -17.09
C GLY A 253 -17.74 3.56 -16.40
N ASN A 254 -18.42 4.04 -15.35
CA ASN A 254 -17.92 5.18 -14.57
C ASN A 254 -16.79 4.73 -13.64
N LYS A 255 -15.63 5.39 -13.76
CA LYS A 255 -14.46 5.12 -12.93
C LYS A 255 -14.76 5.34 -11.45
N VAL A 256 -14.65 4.27 -10.66
CA VAL A 256 -14.80 4.30 -9.19
C VAL A 256 -13.46 4.22 -8.45
N ALA A 257 -12.45 3.58 -9.05
CA ALA A 257 -11.10 3.52 -8.49
C ALA A 257 -10.04 3.26 -9.58
N THR A 258 -8.78 3.55 -9.28
CA THR A 258 -7.63 3.08 -10.07
C THR A 258 -6.80 2.17 -9.19
N ILE A 259 -6.49 0.98 -9.68
CA ILE A 259 -5.47 0.11 -9.10
C ILE A 259 -4.20 0.34 -9.88
N THR A 260 -3.11 0.65 -9.18
CA THR A 260 -1.77 0.70 -9.75
C THR A 260 -1.02 -0.53 -9.29
N GLU A 261 -0.61 -1.37 -10.24
CA GLU A 261 0.20 -2.54 -9.98
C GLU A 261 1.64 -2.14 -9.60
N PRO A 262 2.40 -3.04 -8.95
CA PRO A 262 3.78 -2.75 -8.54
C PRO A 262 4.76 -2.43 -9.68
N ASP A 263 4.42 -2.76 -10.93
CA ASP A 263 5.19 -2.40 -12.13
C ASP A 263 4.86 -0.99 -12.67
N GLY A 264 3.90 -0.29 -12.04
CA GLY A 264 3.43 1.03 -12.42
C GLY A 264 2.31 1.04 -13.46
N THR A 265 1.90 -0.12 -13.99
CA THR A 265 0.70 -0.22 -14.82
C THR A 265 -0.54 0.07 -13.96
N SER A 266 -1.58 0.62 -14.58
CA SER A 266 -2.80 0.98 -13.85
C SER A 266 -4.05 0.54 -14.59
N TYR A 267 -5.01 0.04 -13.81
CA TYR A 267 -6.30 -0.43 -14.27
C TYR A 267 -7.39 0.37 -13.56
N ASP A 268 -8.34 0.89 -14.32
CA ASP A 268 -9.48 1.62 -13.77
C ASP A 268 -10.64 0.64 -13.50
N LEU A 269 -11.02 0.53 -12.23
CA LEU A 269 -12.25 -0.13 -11.81
C LEU A 269 -13.42 0.78 -12.15
N ASN A 270 -14.37 0.26 -12.93
CA ASN A 270 -15.56 0.97 -13.35
C ASN A 270 -16.83 0.31 -12.79
N GLU A 271 -17.82 1.12 -12.40
CA GLU A 271 -19.17 0.67 -12.00
C GLU A 271 -20.05 0.39 -13.24
N THR A 272 -21.02 -0.50 -13.05
CA THR A 272 -21.95 -1.06 -14.05
C THR A 272 -23.05 -0.12 -14.55
N ILE A 273 -23.56 0.82 -13.74
CA ILE A 273 -24.56 1.79 -14.22
C ILE A 273 -23.86 2.95 -14.91
N THR A 274 -23.94 2.93 -16.24
CA THR A 274 -23.23 3.90 -17.08
C THR A 274 -24.00 5.22 -17.19
N GLU A 275 -25.33 5.15 -17.22
CA GLU A 275 -26.21 6.31 -17.41
C GLU A 275 -27.60 6.07 -16.81
N ILE A 276 -28.18 7.12 -16.22
CA ILE A 276 -29.59 7.20 -15.85
C ILE A 276 -30.19 8.37 -16.63
N THR A 277 -31.18 8.09 -17.46
CA THR A 277 -31.91 9.12 -18.24
C THR A 277 -33.37 9.15 -17.84
N GLN A 278 -33.95 10.36 -17.87
CA GLN A 278 -35.38 10.58 -17.69
C GLN A 278 -35.96 11.06 -19.02
N ASP A 279 -37.01 10.39 -19.49
CA ASP A 279 -37.88 10.93 -20.52
C ASP A 279 -39.16 11.44 -19.85
N ALA A 280 -39.22 12.75 -19.64
CA ALA A 280 -40.38 13.40 -19.02
C ALA A 280 -41.63 13.37 -19.92
N THR A 281 -41.48 13.21 -21.24
CA THR A 281 -42.61 13.12 -22.18
C THR A 281 -43.18 11.72 -22.20
N ALA A 282 -42.32 10.70 -22.19
CA ALA A 282 -42.72 9.30 -22.11
C ALA A 282 -43.06 8.83 -20.69
N GLY A 283 -42.66 9.58 -19.65
CA GLY A 283 -42.89 9.21 -18.25
C GLY A 283 -42.05 8.03 -17.77
N THR A 284 -40.84 7.86 -18.30
CA THR A 284 -39.98 6.70 -18.00
C THR A 284 -38.64 7.14 -17.42
N ILE A 285 -38.08 6.32 -16.54
CA ILE A 285 -36.65 6.36 -16.18
C ILE A 285 -35.98 5.16 -16.83
N THR A 286 -34.90 5.39 -17.56
CA THR A 286 -34.11 4.31 -18.17
C THR A 286 -32.74 4.29 -17.55
N TYR A 287 -32.32 3.13 -17.03
CA TYR A 287 -30.92 2.88 -16.70
C TYR A 287 -30.35 1.86 -17.67
N THR A 288 -29.11 2.06 -18.10
CA THR A 288 -28.39 1.12 -18.96
C THR A 288 -27.32 0.41 -18.13
N ASP A 289 -27.38 -0.92 -18.12
CA ASP A 289 -26.41 -1.77 -17.44
C ASP A 289 -25.12 -1.96 -18.25
N GLU A 290 -24.19 -2.74 -17.70
CA GLU A 290 -22.86 -3.01 -18.25
C GLU A 290 -22.86 -3.84 -19.54
N ASP A 291 -23.91 -4.62 -19.77
CA ASP A 291 -24.10 -5.39 -20.99
C ASP A 291 -24.68 -4.51 -22.12
N GLY A 292 -24.90 -3.21 -21.82
CA GLY A 292 -25.55 -2.27 -22.71
C GLY A 292 -27.06 -2.47 -22.79
N ALA A 293 -27.65 -3.27 -21.88
CA ALA A 293 -29.08 -3.49 -21.84
C ALA A 293 -29.76 -2.35 -21.07
N ALA A 294 -30.66 -1.67 -21.77
CA ALA A 294 -31.49 -0.63 -21.17
C ALA A 294 -32.67 -1.28 -20.42
N THR A 295 -32.77 -1.00 -19.13
CA THR A 295 -33.95 -1.32 -18.33
C THR A 295 -34.79 -0.06 -18.18
N VAL A 296 -36.05 -0.15 -18.59
CA VAL A 296 -37.01 0.97 -18.55
C VAL A 296 -37.96 0.76 -17.37
N LEU A 297 -37.92 1.70 -16.43
CA LEU A 297 -38.92 1.85 -15.38
C LEU A 297 -40.00 2.81 -15.86
N ASP A 298 -41.18 2.28 -16.18
CA ASP A 298 -42.34 3.06 -16.59
C ASP A 298 -43.05 3.66 -15.37
N LEU A 299 -42.91 4.97 -15.20
CA LEU A 299 -43.55 5.69 -14.11
C LEU A 299 -45.04 5.89 -14.38
N ASN A 300 -45.50 5.91 -15.64
CA ASN A 300 -46.92 6.02 -15.94
C ASN A 300 -47.66 4.73 -15.56
N ALA A 301 -47.05 3.57 -15.77
CA ALA A 301 -47.59 2.31 -15.28
C ALA A 301 -47.65 2.31 -13.74
N LEU A 302 -46.58 2.74 -13.06
CA LEU A 302 -46.55 2.84 -11.60
C LEU A 302 -47.56 3.86 -11.05
N ILE A 303 -47.72 5.00 -11.73
CA ILE A 303 -48.71 6.04 -11.39
C ILE A 303 -50.10 5.51 -11.68
N SER A 304 -50.35 4.77 -12.76
CA SER A 304 -51.65 4.14 -13.03
C SER A 304 -52.02 3.08 -11.99
N ASP A 305 -51.03 2.32 -11.52
CA ASP A 305 -51.21 1.35 -10.43
C ASP A 305 -51.45 2.05 -9.07
N ALA A 306 -51.05 3.33 -8.93
CA ALA A 306 -51.12 4.11 -7.69
C ALA A 306 -52.17 5.24 -7.72
N GLU A 307 -52.71 5.61 -8.87
CA GLU A 307 -53.70 6.68 -9.03
C GLU A 307 -55.05 6.19 -8.53
N THR A 308 -55.59 6.94 -7.57
CA THR A 308 -56.83 6.62 -6.85
C THR A 308 -57.94 7.62 -7.16
N LEU A 309 -58.10 8.03 -8.43
CA LEU A 309 -59.30 8.79 -8.78
C LEU A 309 -59.85 8.49 -10.18
N THR A 310 -60.84 7.63 -10.13
CA THR A 310 -61.93 7.44 -11.08
C THR A 310 -62.99 8.53 -10.91
N SER A 311 -63.61 8.88 -12.03
CA SER A 311 -64.33 10.14 -12.27
C SER A 311 -65.40 10.51 -11.24
N LEU A 312 -65.56 11.82 -11.02
CA LEU A 312 -66.73 12.42 -10.37
C LEU A 312 -67.41 13.37 -11.35
N ALA A 313 -68.59 13.00 -11.86
CA ALA A 313 -69.33 13.79 -12.84
C ALA A 313 -70.82 13.79 -12.56
N LEU A 314 -71.52 14.84 -12.99
CA LEU A 314 -72.98 14.83 -13.01
C LEU A 314 -73.45 13.76 -13.98
N ASN A 315 -74.29 12.86 -13.51
CA ASN A 315 -74.76 11.76 -14.32
C ASN A 315 -75.88 12.22 -15.28
N ALA A 316 -76.38 11.30 -16.10
CA ALA A 316 -77.39 11.62 -17.11
C ALA A 316 -78.75 12.03 -16.53
N ASP A 317 -79.04 11.74 -15.26
CA ASP A 317 -80.27 12.19 -14.60
C ASP A 317 -80.24 13.67 -14.22
N GLY A 318 -79.06 14.29 -14.21
CA GLY A 318 -78.86 15.70 -13.93
C GLY A 318 -79.06 16.10 -12.46
N VAL A 319 -79.20 15.13 -11.56
CA VAL A 319 -79.49 15.28 -10.12
C VAL A 319 -78.43 14.61 -9.25
N ASN A 320 -77.78 13.53 -9.69
CA ASN A 320 -76.75 12.85 -8.91
C ASN A 320 -75.36 13.02 -9.53
N LEU A 321 -74.33 13.09 -8.69
CA LEU A 321 -72.96 12.87 -9.14
C LEU A 321 -72.67 11.37 -9.11
N ASP A 322 -72.22 10.81 -10.23
CA ASP A 322 -71.65 9.48 -10.29
C ASP A 322 -70.18 9.59 -9.86
N TYR A 323 -69.86 9.05 -8.69
CA TYR A 323 -68.49 8.75 -8.27
C TYR A 323 -68.16 7.33 -8.73
N VAL A 324 -67.21 7.18 -9.63
CA VAL A 324 -66.69 5.87 -10.02
C VAL A 324 -65.45 5.59 -9.18
N ASP A 325 -65.28 4.40 -8.60
CA ASP A 325 -64.07 3.96 -7.89
C ASP A 325 -63.08 3.23 -8.82
N GLU A 326 -61.86 2.95 -8.35
CA GLU A 326 -60.76 2.42 -9.19
C GLU A 326 -61.08 1.03 -9.74
N ALA A 327 -62.03 0.33 -9.12
CA ALA A 327 -62.56 -0.95 -9.58
C ALA A 327 -63.72 -0.80 -10.59
N GLY A 328 -64.08 0.42 -10.96
CA GLY A 328 -65.16 0.75 -11.89
C GLY A 328 -66.55 0.73 -11.25
N ASN A 329 -66.67 0.67 -9.92
CA ASN A 329 -67.96 0.70 -9.25
C ASN A 329 -68.46 2.14 -9.13
N THR A 330 -69.72 2.36 -9.51
CA THR A 330 -70.36 3.67 -9.38
C THR A 330 -71.13 3.79 -8.07
N THR A 331 -70.78 4.79 -7.26
CA THR A 331 -71.57 5.25 -6.11
C THR A 331 -72.22 6.59 -6.46
N GLN A 332 -73.52 6.72 -6.23
CA GLN A 332 -74.25 7.96 -6.49
C GLN A 332 -74.26 8.87 -5.27
N VAL A 333 -73.86 10.12 -5.46
CA VAL A 333 -74.01 11.20 -4.48
C VAL A 333 -75.22 12.06 -4.88
N ASN A 334 -76.26 12.04 -4.06
CA ASN A 334 -77.54 12.67 -4.39
C ASN A 334 -77.56 14.17 -4.01
N LEU A 335 -77.46 15.04 -5.00
CA LEU A 335 -77.52 16.50 -4.78
C LEU A 335 -78.91 16.94 -4.33
N GLY A 336 -79.98 16.25 -4.75
CA GLY A 336 -81.37 16.58 -4.34
C GLY A 336 -81.57 16.50 -2.83
N THR A 337 -80.99 15.50 -2.16
CA THR A 337 -81.02 15.41 -0.69
C THR A 337 -80.24 16.54 -0.01
N LEU A 338 -79.14 16.98 -0.62
CA LEU A 338 -78.28 18.03 -0.10
C LEU A 338 -78.92 19.41 -0.29
N VAL A 339 -79.59 19.63 -1.42
CA VAL A 339 -80.34 20.85 -1.73
C VAL A 339 -81.57 20.96 -0.83
N ALA A 340 -82.35 19.88 -0.67
CA ALA A 340 -83.51 19.87 0.23
C ALA A 340 -83.15 20.14 1.69
N ALA A 341 -81.96 19.73 2.14
CA ALA A 341 -81.46 20.05 3.48
C ALA A 341 -81.10 21.54 3.67
N GLN A 342 -81.05 22.33 2.59
CA GLN A 342 -80.60 23.72 2.58
C GLN A 342 -81.64 24.72 2.04
N GLU A 343 -82.81 24.26 1.59
CA GLU A 343 -83.93 25.13 1.20
C GLU A 343 -84.63 25.73 2.43
N THR A 344 -85.07 27.00 2.34
CA THR A 344 -85.53 27.81 3.50
C THR A 344 -86.92 28.46 3.31
N LEU A 345 -87.75 28.00 2.37
CA LEU A 345 -89.15 28.50 2.26
C LEU A 345 -90.05 27.46 1.60
N THR A 346 -91.09 27.02 2.30
CA THR A 346 -91.85 25.83 1.89
C THR A 346 -93.12 26.15 1.10
N SER A 347 -93.85 27.24 1.37
CA SER A 347 -94.93 27.67 0.47
C SER A 347 -95.46 29.08 0.75
N ILE A 348 -96.13 29.65 -0.27
CA ILE A 348 -96.96 30.84 -0.15
C ILE A 348 -98.34 30.54 -0.76
N ALA A 349 -99.40 30.86 -0.02
CA ALA A 349 -100.78 30.64 -0.46
C ALA A 349 -101.63 31.88 -0.19
N GLN A 350 -102.49 32.22 -1.15
CA GLN A 350 -103.48 33.27 -1.00
C GLN A 350 -104.83 32.64 -0.67
N ASP A 351 -105.50 33.16 0.35
CA ASP A 351 -106.93 32.94 0.56
C ASP A 351 -107.67 34.21 0.14
N ALA A 352 -108.14 34.23 -1.11
CA ALA A 352 -108.87 35.36 -1.65
C ALA A 352 -110.24 35.57 -0.98
N THR A 353 -110.82 34.53 -0.37
CA THR A 353 -112.12 34.64 0.32
C THR A 353 -111.93 35.24 1.70
N ALA A 354 -110.90 34.82 2.43
CA ALA A 354 -110.54 35.40 3.72
C ALA A 354 -109.78 36.74 3.60
N GLY A 355 -109.27 37.09 2.40
CA GLY A 355 -108.46 38.28 2.17
C GLY A 355 -107.09 38.21 2.82
N THR A 356 -106.48 37.02 2.90
CA THR A 356 -105.18 36.83 3.56
C THR A 356 -104.14 36.19 2.64
N ILE A 357 -102.86 36.40 2.95
CA ILE A 357 -101.75 35.62 2.41
C ILE A 357 -101.13 34.85 3.57
N THR A 358 -100.98 33.54 3.41
CA THR A 358 -100.29 32.68 4.37
C THR A 358 -98.98 32.22 3.76
N TYR A 359 -97.85 32.49 4.44
CA TYR A 359 -96.59 31.82 4.14
C TYR A 359 -96.33 30.72 5.18
N THR A 360 -95.75 29.61 4.75
CA THR A 360 -95.35 28.50 5.63
C THR A 360 -93.83 28.30 5.49
N ASP A 361 -93.12 28.42 6.61
CA ASP A 361 -91.67 28.22 6.69
C ASP A 361 -91.27 26.73 6.61
N GLU A 362 -89.96 26.49 6.61
CA GLU A 362 -89.34 25.16 6.53
C GLU A 362 -89.62 24.27 7.74
N GLU A 363 -89.96 24.85 8.88
CA GLU A 363 -90.44 24.15 10.08
C GLU A 363 -91.94 23.82 10.01
N GLY A 364 -92.64 24.28 8.98
CA GLY A 364 -94.08 24.08 8.78
C GLY A 364 -94.95 25.07 9.57
N ALA A 365 -94.39 26.14 10.12
CA ALA A 365 -95.14 27.17 10.81
C ALA A 365 -95.73 28.17 9.82
N ALA A 366 -97.02 28.44 9.98
CA ALA A 366 -97.77 29.34 9.11
C ALA A 366 -97.85 30.75 9.71
N THR A 367 -97.53 31.75 8.90
CA THR A 367 -97.75 33.16 9.24
C THR A 367 -98.75 33.77 8.26
N VAL A 368 -99.80 34.38 8.82
CA VAL A 368 -100.93 34.95 8.07
C VAL A 368 -100.82 36.47 8.05
N LEU A 369 -100.82 37.04 6.85
CA LEU A 369 -100.91 38.47 6.59
C LEU A 369 -102.34 38.81 6.15
N ASP A 370 -103.08 39.55 6.98
CA ASP A 370 -104.45 39.98 6.71
C ASP A 370 -104.47 41.28 5.89
N LEU A 371 -104.92 41.17 4.64
CA LEU A 371 -104.99 42.32 3.73
C LEU A 371 -106.22 43.19 4.01
N ASN A 372 -107.30 42.62 4.56
CA ASN A 372 -108.51 43.40 4.85
C ASN A 372 -108.28 44.37 6.00
N ALA A 373 -107.55 43.94 7.04
CA ALA A 373 -107.12 44.81 8.12
C ALA A 373 -106.25 45.96 7.59
N LEU A 374 -105.28 45.64 6.71
CA LEU A 374 -104.41 46.65 6.10
C LEU A 374 -105.16 47.67 5.23
N ILE A 375 -106.18 47.22 4.48
CA ILE A 375 -107.00 48.09 3.64
C ILE A 375 -107.90 48.99 4.51
N SER A 376 -108.48 48.44 5.58
CA SER A 376 -109.34 49.21 6.50
C SER A 376 -108.58 50.32 7.21
N ASP A 377 -107.31 50.11 7.54
CA ASP A 377 -106.44 51.15 8.10
C ASP A 377 -106.11 52.29 7.10
N ALA A 378 -106.45 52.14 5.80
CA ALA A 378 -106.02 53.04 4.73
C ALA A 378 -107.16 53.84 4.02
N GLU A 379 -108.45 53.56 4.26
CA GLU A 379 -109.57 54.28 3.61
C GLU A 379 -109.88 55.64 4.24
N THR A 380 -110.26 56.64 3.41
CA THR A 380 -110.33 58.06 3.81
C THR A 380 -111.66 58.81 3.54
N LEU A 381 -112.81 58.15 3.37
CA LEU A 381 -114.10 58.87 3.25
C LEU A 381 -115.29 57.99 3.67
N THR A 382 -116.04 58.44 4.68
CA THR A 382 -117.05 57.60 5.33
C THR A 382 -118.47 57.81 4.80
N SER A 383 -118.91 59.03 4.47
CA SER A 383 -120.15 59.25 3.68
C SER A 383 -120.36 60.70 3.23
N LEU A 384 -121.08 60.87 2.12
CA LEU A 384 -121.66 62.15 1.70
C LEU A 384 -123.10 61.93 1.24
N ALA A 385 -124.07 62.52 1.94
CA ALA A 385 -125.49 62.35 1.66
C ALA A 385 -126.29 63.63 1.90
N LEU A 386 -127.44 63.77 1.22
CA LEU A 386 -128.40 64.82 1.56
C LEU A 386 -128.99 64.51 2.93
N ASN A 387 -128.91 65.48 3.82
CA ASN A 387 -129.35 65.28 5.18
C ASN A 387 -130.89 65.34 5.26
N ALA A 388 -131.43 65.08 6.45
CA ALA A 388 -132.87 65.00 6.66
C ALA A 388 -133.61 66.34 6.46
N ASP A 389 -132.91 67.48 6.47
CA ASP A 389 -133.53 68.78 6.20
C ASP A 389 -133.78 69.03 4.70
N GLY A 390 -133.18 68.22 3.83
CA GLY A 390 -133.38 68.26 2.38
C GLY A 390 -132.72 69.45 1.69
N VAL A 391 -131.95 70.26 2.41
CA VAL A 391 -131.31 71.51 1.96
C VAL A 391 -129.79 71.44 2.09
N ASN A 392 -129.24 70.69 3.04
CA ASN A 392 -127.79 70.53 3.21
C ASN A 392 -127.32 69.11 2.85
N LEU A 393 -126.10 69.00 2.30
CA LEU A 393 -125.37 67.74 2.27
C LEU A 393 -124.57 67.61 3.58
N ASP A 394 -124.72 66.48 4.27
CA ASP A 394 -123.88 66.09 5.40
C ASP A 394 -122.67 65.30 4.85
N TYR A 395 -121.47 65.85 5.03
CA TYR A 395 -120.20 65.18 4.82
C TYR A 395 -119.71 64.61 6.15
N THR A 396 -119.51 63.30 6.27
CA THR A 396 -118.97 62.66 7.49
C THR A 396 -117.59 62.08 7.21
N ASP A 397 -116.58 62.54 7.95
CA ASP A 397 -115.19 62.08 7.85
C ASP A 397 -114.96 60.72 8.55
N GLU A 398 -113.74 60.20 8.47
CA GLU A 398 -113.27 58.93 9.04
C GLU A 398 -113.27 58.93 10.57
N ALA A 399 -113.23 60.12 11.17
CA ALA A 399 -113.37 60.32 12.61
C ALA A 399 -114.85 60.45 13.03
N GLY A 400 -115.80 60.39 12.09
CA GLY A 400 -117.23 60.52 12.34
C GLY A 400 -117.72 61.96 12.50
N ASN A 401 -116.89 62.97 12.22
CA ASN A 401 -117.31 64.37 12.28
C ASN A 401 -118.11 64.75 11.04
N THR A 402 -119.25 65.42 11.24
CA THR A 402 -120.12 65.84 10.14
C THR A 402 -119.99 67.34 9.86
N THR A 403 -119.69 67.70 8.62
CA THR A 403 -119.67 69.07 8.09
C THR A 403 -120.82 69.26 7.11
N GLN A 404 -121.59 70.35 7.25
CA GLN A 404 -122.74 70.61 6.40
C GLN A 404 -122.40 71.57 5.25
N VAL A 405 -122.81 71.22 4.04
CA VAL A 405 -122.73 72.07 2.85
C VAL A 405 -124.13 72.51 2.44
N ASN A 406 -124.41 73.82 2.52
CA ASN A 406 -125.74 74.37 2.31
C ASN A 406 -126.03 74.65 0.83
N LEU A 407 -126.96 73.88 0.23
CA LEU A 407 -127.37 74.10 -1.16
C LEU A 407 -128.23 75.37 -1.31
N GLY A 408 -129.05 75.70 -0.32
CA GLY A 408 -129.94 76.87 -0.36
C GLY A 408 -129.19 78.18 -0.54
N THR A 409 -128.07 78.38 0.16
CA THR A 409 -127.21 79.55 -0.03
C THR A 409 -126.55 79.60 -1.40
N LEU A 410 -126.25 78.42 -1.98
CA LEU A 410 -125.66 78.31 -3.31
C LEU A 410 -126.69 78.68 -4.40
N VAL A 411 -127.93 78.20 -4.25
CA VAL A 411 -129.03 78.48 -5.19
C VAL A 411 -129.46 79.95 -5.12
N ALA A 412 -129.61 80.51 -3.92
CA ALA A 412 -130.02 81.91 -3.73
C ALA A 412 -129.01 82.93 -4.30
N ALA A 413 -127.72 82.58 -4.35
CA ALA A 413 -126.71 83.41 -5.01
C ALA A 413 -126.88 83.51 -6.54
N GLN A 414 -127.85 82.81 -7.15
CA GLN A 414 -127.96 82.61 -8.59
C GLN A 414 -129.32 83.00 -9.25
N GLU A 415 -130.33 83.51 -8.53
CA GLU A 415 -131.68 83.90 -9.08
C GLU A 415 -131.83 85.40 -9.49
N THR A 416 -132.68 85.76 -10.50
CA THR A 416 -132.91 87.15 -10.99
C THR A 416 -134.39 87.52 -11.37
N LEU A 417 -134.79 88.78 -11.08
CA LEU A 417 -135.87 89.66 -11.65
C LEU A 417 -136.98 90.13 -10.67
N THR A 418 -137.26 91.46 -10.55
CA THR A 418 -138.05 91.93 -9.38
C THR A 418 -139.21 92.94 -9.49
N THR A 419 -139.45 93.76 -10.52
CA THR A 419 -140.75 94.52 -10.50
C THR A 419 -141.38 94.81 -11.86
N LEU A 420 -142.73 94.80 -11.89
CA LEU A 420 -143.57 95.20 -13.01
C LEU A 420 -144.74 96.04 -12.48
N ALA A 421 -144.94 97.25 -13.02
CA ALA A 421 -145.94 98.21 -12.55
C ALA A 421 -146.68 98.90 -13.71
N GLN A 422 -147.92 99.34 -13.48
CA GLN A 422 -148.76 100.01 -14.49
C GLN A 422 -149.02 101.48 -14.12
N ASP A 423 -148.95 102.38 -15.10
CA ASP A 423 -149.50 103.73 -15.00
C ASP A 423 -150.67 103.90 -15.96
N ALA A 424 -151.88 103.80 -15.43
CA ALA A 424 -153.11 103.89 -16.21
C ALA A 424 -153.41 105.31 -16.73
N ALA A 425 -152.90 106.37 -16.07
CA ALA A 425 -153.16 107.75 -16.49
C ALA A 425 -152.25 108.16 -17.65
N ALA A 426 -150.99 107.70 -17.62
CA ALA A 426 -150.07 107.82 -18.74
C ALA A 426 -150.35 106.80 -19.85
N GLY A 427 -151.07 105.71 -19.52
CA GLY A 427 -151.38 104.59 -20.42
C GLY A 427 -150.18 103.70 -20.70
N THR A 428 -149.29 103.49 -19.73
CA THR A 428 -148.05 102.73 -19.91
C THR A 428 -147.88 101.59 -18.89
N LEU A 429 -147.05 100.59 -19.22
CA LEU A 429 -146.59 99.53 -18.32
C LEU A 429 -145.06 99.62 -18.19
N THR A 430 -144.52 99.58 -16.98
CA THR A 430 -143.08 99.69 -16.70
C THR A 430 -142.58 98.43 -16.03
N TYR A 431 -141.64 97.72 -16.67
CA TYR A 431 -140.86 96.67 -16.01
C TYR A 431 -139.51 97.23 -15.59
N THR A 432 -139.02 96.82 -14.43
CA THR A 432 -137.68 97.15 -13.94
C THR A 432 -136.88 95.85 -13.80
N ASP A 433 -135.80 95.72 -14.56
CA ASP A 433 -134.93 94.55 -14.51
C ASP A 433 -134.04 94.52 -13.26
N GLU A 434 -133.21 93.47 -13.14
CA GLU A 434 -132.24 93.26 -12.05
C GLU A 434 -131.17 94.36 -11.96
N ASP A 435 -130.95 95.12 -13.03
CA ASP A 435 -130.05 96.28 -13.04
C ASP A 435 -130.76 97.58 -12.60
N GLY A 436 -132.05 97.49 -12.28
CA GLY A 436 -132.85 98.63 -11.86
C GLY A 436 -133.31 99.51 -13.03
N ALA A 437 -133.15 99.07 -14.28
CA ALA A 437 -133.50 99.84 -15.45
C ALA A 437 -135.00 99.67 -15.79
N ALA A 438 -135.72 100.78 -15.75
CA ALA A 438 -137.15 100.82 -16.06
C ALA A 438 -137.38 100.93 -17.57
N THR A 439 -138.02 99.93 -18.14
CA THR A 439 -138.47 99.94 -19.54
C THR A 439 -139.97 100.17 -19.57
N VAL A 440 -140.36 101.30 -20.17
CA VAL A 440 -141.75 101.76 -20.24
C VAL A 440 -142.33 101.41 -21.60
N LEU A 441 -143.41 100.66 -21.61
CA LEU A 441 -144.16 100.30 -22.81
C LEU A 441 -145.43 101.16 -22.88
N ASP A 442 -145.50 102.05 -23.86
CA ASP A 442 -146.65 102.94 -24.06
C ASP A 442 -147.76 102.24 -24.84
N LEU A 443 -148.91 102.06 -24.18
CA LEU A 443 -150.05 101.36 -24.72
C LEU A 443 -150.91 102.29 -25.60
N ASN A 444 -150.88 103.60 -25.38
CA ASN A 444 -151.65 104.56 -26.18
C ASN A 444 -151.08 104.66 -27.60
N ALA A 445 -149.75 104.69 -27.74
CA ALA A 445 -149.08 104.65 -29.03
C ALA A 445 -149.40 103.36 -29.80
N LEU A 446 -149.54 102.24 -29.07
CA LEU A 446 -149.92 100.96 -29.66
C LEU A 446 -151.36 100.98 -30.19
N ILE A 447 -152.29 101.60 -29.45
CA ILE A 447 -153.70 101.72 -29.84
C ILE A 447 -153.89 102.71 -31.00
N GLY A 448 -153.17 103.83 -31.01
CA GLY A 448 -153.27 104.83 -32.08
C GLY A 448 -152.86 104.33 -33.46
N ASN A 449 -151.97 103.34 -33.54
CA ASN A 449 -151.59 102.69 -34.80
C ASN A 449 -152.69 101.79 -35.38
N ALA A 450 -153.78 101.52 -34.65
CA ALA A 450 -154.82 100.58 -35.04
C ALA A 450 -156.11 101.22 -35.62
N GLU A 451 -156.24 102.56 -35.70
CA GLU A 451 -157.50 103.24 -36.05
C GLU A 451 -157.55 103.76 -37.51
N THR A 452 -158.64 103.48 -38.28
CA THR A 452 -158.83 103.94 -39.68
C THR A 452 -160.15 104.71 -39.88
N LEU A 453 -160.05 105.92 -40.44
CA LEU A 453 -161.07 106.99 -40.59
C LEU A 453 -162.29 106.64 -41.49
N THR A 454 -163.53 106.97 -41.08
CA THR A 454 -164.74 106.89 -41.92
C THR A 454 -165.31 108.30 -42.18
N SER A 455 -165.31 108.78 -43.42
CA SER A 455 -165.97 110.05 -43.80
C SER A 455 -167.33 109.80 -44.47
N LEU A 456 -168.32 110.64 -44.16
CA LEU A 456 -169.59 110.73 -44.88
C LEU A 456 -169.71 112.15 -45.46
N ALA A 457 -169.87 112.27 -46.77
CA ALA A 457 -170.23 113.53 -47.43
C ALA A 457 -171.66 113.43 -48.00
N LEU A 458 -172.46 114.46 -47.75
CA LEU A 458 -173.80 114.66 -48.31
C LEU A 458 -173.68 115.15 -49.76
N ASN A 459 -174.58 114.76 -50.66
CA ASN A 459 -174.73 115.45 -51.93
C ASN A 459 -176.20 115.79 -52.22
N ALA A 460 -176.34 116.95 -52.88
CA ALA A 460 -177.52 117.83 -52.96
C ALA A 460 -178.80 117.22 -53.53
#